data_AF-A0A7L2M2I0-F1
#
_entry.id   AF-A0A7L2M2I0-F1
#
_cell.length_a   1.000
_cell.length_b   1.000
_cell.length_c   1.000
_cell.angle_alpha   90.00
_cell.angle_beta   90.00
_cell.angle_gamma   90.00
#
_symmetry.space_group_name_H-M   'P 1'
#
loop_
_entity.id
_entity.type
_entity.pdbx_description
1 polymer ?
#
loop_
_entity_poly.entity_id
_entity_poly.type
_entity_poly.pdbx_seq_one_letter_code
_entity_poly.pdbx_strand_id
1 'polypeptide(L)' 'CSHCGRSLSSHAALVAHRRIHTGERPYECPDCGKGFMAVKSLSKHRKLHRDGAGKDCPGCDNAGGAAALCP' A
#
# COMPACT_ATOMS: atom_id res chain seq x y z
N CYS A 1 -8.33 3.67 -18.98
CA CYS A 1 -8.32 2.43 -18.18
C CYS A 1 -9.45 1.57 -18.68
N SER A 2 -9.21 0.32 -19.06
CA SER A 2 -10.27 -0.56 -19.60
C SER A 2 -11.35 -0.92 -18.57
N HIS A 3 -11.05 -0.88 -17.27
CA HIS A 3 -12.03 -1.24 -16.21
C HIS A 3 -12.95 -0.09 -15.80
N CYS A 4 -12.53 1.17 -15.89
CA CYS A 4 -13.31 2.31 -15.39
C CYS A 4 -13.33 3.53 -16.33
N GLY A 5 -12.88 3.37 -17.58
CA GLY A 5 -12.89 4.43 -18.60
C GLY A 5 -11.92 5.59 -18.35
N ARG A 6 -11.23 5.65 -17.20
CA ARG A 6 -10.41 6.80 -16.80
C ARG A 6 -9.18 7.00 -17.70
N SER A 7 -9.03 8.19 -18.27
CA SER A 7 -7.89 8.57 -19.11
C SER A 7 -6.72 9.02 -18.24
N LEU A 8 -5.57 8.36 -18.38
CA LEU A 8 -4.33 8.70 -17.68
C LEU A 8 -3.31 9.21 -18.69
N SER A 9 -2.55 10.23 -18.33
CA SER A 9 -1.63 10.95 -19.22
C SER A 9 -0.33 10.21 -19.52
N SER A 10 -0.04 9.11 -18.83
CA SER A 10 1.16 8.30 -19.08
C SER A 10 0.94 6.81 -18.83
N HIS A 11 1.72 5.97 -19.51
CA HIS A 11 1.68 4.51 -19.33
C HIS A 11 2.01 4.10 -17.89
N ALA A 12 3.02 4.73 -17.27
CA ALA A 12 3.37 4.47 -15.87
C ALA A 12 2.21 4.80 -14.91
N ALA A 13 1.48 5.89 -15.16
CA ALA A 13 0.28 6.22 -14.40
C ALA A 13 -0.84 5.19 -14.64
N LEU A 14 -1.02 4.70 -15.87
CA LEU A 14 -1.99 3.66 -16.20
C LEU A 14 -1.69 2.33 -15.48
N VAL A 15 -0.43 1.89 -15.47
CA VAL A 15 -0.01 0.67 -14.76
C VAL A 15 -0.23 0.80 -13.25
N ALA A 16 0.18 1.92 -12.65
CA ALA A 16 -0.06 2.18 -11.24
C ALA A 16 -1.55 2.26 -10.91
N HIS A 17 -2.35 2.87 -11.80
CA HIS A 17 -3.80 2.95 -11.65
C HIS A 17 -4.49 1.58 -11.69
N ARG A 18 -3.99 0.63 -12.50
CA ARG A 18 -4.53 -0.74 -12.54
C ARG A 18 -4.45 -1.46 -11.19
N ARG A 19 -3.46 -1.14 -10.35
CA ARG A 19 -3.33 -1.71 -8.99
C ARG A 19 -4.51 -1.39 -8.08
N ILE A 20 -5.26 -0.33 -8.37
CA ILE A 20 -6.48 0.03 -7.63
C ILE A 20 -7.59 -0.99 -7.90
N HIS A 21 -7.63 -1.54 -9.12
CA HIS A 21 -8.62 -2.56 -9.50
C HIS A 21 -8.24 -3.95 -9.01
N THR A 22 -6.93 -4.26 -8.99
CA THR A 22 -6.45 -5.57 -8.49
C THR A 22 -6.32 -5.63 -6.98
N GLY A 23 -6.27 -4.48 -6.30
CA GLY A 23 -6.01 -4.41 -4.87
C GLY A 23 -4.58 -4.79 -4.48
N GLU A 24 -3.68 -4.99 -5.44
CA GLU A 24 -2.30 -5.36 -5.17
C GLU A 24 -1.54 -4.24 -4.47
N ARG A 25 -0.89 -4.60 -3.36
CA ARG A 25 -0.17 -3.68 -2.49
C ARG A 25 1.27 -4.15 -2.30
N PRO A 26 2.12 -4.08 -3.35
CA PRO A 26 3.48 -4.64 -3.35
C PRO A 26 4.45 -3.91 -2.40
N TYR A 27 4.05 -2.79 -1.81
CA TYR A 27 4.90 -2.03 -0.89
C TYR A 27 4.33 -2.10 0.51
N GLU A 28 4.96 -2.86 1.39
CA GLU A 28 4.53 -3.02 2.77
C GLU A 28 5.34 -2.14 3.71
N CYS A 29 4.68 -1.63 4.76
CA CYS A 29 5.38 -0.92 5.81
C CYS A 29 6.14 -1.90 6.69
N PRO A 30 7.46 -1.76 6.87
CA PRO A 30 8.21 -2.65 7.75
C PRO A 30 7.80 -2.50 9.22
N ASP A 31 7.30 -1.33 9.61
CA ASP A 31 6.92 -1.04 10.99
C ASP A 31 5.54 -1.60 11.39
N CYS A 32 4.60 -1.77 10.44
CA CYS A 32 3.22 -2.19 10.76
C CYS A 32 2.57 -3.15 9.75
N GLY A 33 3.28 -3.61 8.72
CA GLY A 33 2.76 -4.53 7.71
C GLY A 33 1.73 -3.93 6.75
N LYS A 34 1.35 -2.66 6.89
CA LYS A 34 0.34 -2.04 6.01
C LYS A 34 0.84 -1.96 4.57
N GLY A 35 0.12 -2.60 3.65
CA GLY A 35 0.40 -2.55 2.22
C GLY A 35 0.06 -1.20 1.57
N PHE A 36 0.76 -0.84 0.49
CA PHE A 36 0.53 0.35 -0.31
C PHE A 36 0.72 0.03 -1.80
N MET A 37 -0.05 0.71 -2.66
CA MET A 37 0.06 0.55 -4.13
C MET A 37 1.27 1.30 -4.73
N ALA A 38 1.86 2.25 -3.98
CA ALA A 38 2.97 3.09 -4.43
C ALA A 38 3.95 3.45 -3.29
N VAL A 39 5.26 3.50 -3.63
CA VAL A 39 6.35 3.86 -2.71
C VAL A 39 6.15 5.25 -2.09
N LYS A 40 5.69 6.23 -2.86
CA LYS A 40 5.42 7.59 -2.34
C LYS A 40 4.39 7.60 -1.21
N SER A 41 3.41 6.70 -1.25
CA SER A 41 2.39 6.56 -0.22
C SER A 41 2.96 5.88 1.02
N LEU A 42 3.76 4.83 0.84
CA LEU A 42 4.51 4.18 1.92
C LEU A 42 5.47 5.16 2.62
N SER A 43 6.28 5.91 1.87
CA SER A 43 7.24 6.87 2.43
C SER A 43 6.58 7.99 3.23
N LYS A 44 5.37 8.42 2.86
CA LYS A 44 4.59 9.37 3.65
C LYS A 44 4.07 8.72 4.94
N HIS A 45 3.51 7.52 4.81
CA HIS A 45 3.01 6.76 5.95
C HIS A 45 4.11 6.45 6.99
N ARG A 46 5.29 6.01 6.53
CA ARG A 46 6.41 5.64 7.40
C ARG A 46 6.88 6.80 8.30
N LYS A 47 6.67 8.05 7.89
CA LYS A 47 6.98 9.22 8.74
C LYS A 47 6.08 9.29 9.98
N LEU A 48 4.84 8.81 9.90
CA LEU A 48 3.90 8.81 11.04
C LEU A 48 4.38 7.93 12.20
N HIS A 49 5.16 6.88 11.90
CA HIS A 49 5.81 6.04 12.91
C HIS A 49 6.98 6.74 13.60
N ARG A 50 7.68 7.65 12.90
CA ARG A 50 8.82 8.39 13.45
C ARG A 50 8.42 9.41 14.51
N ASP A 51 7.27 10.05 14.33
CA ASP A 51 6.85 11.19 15.15
C ASP A 51 5.88 10.80 16.29
N GLY A 52 5.78 9.51 16.65
CA GLY A 52 4.94 9.03 17.75
C GLY A 52 3.42 9.13 17.49
N ALA A 53 3.02 9.45 16.25
CA ALA A 53 1.64 9.53 15.81
C ALA A 53 1.12 8.19 15.25
N GLY A 54 1.62 7.07 15.78
CA GLY A 54 1.12 5.72 15.47
C GLY A 54 -0.32 5.45 15.92
N LYS A 55 -1.02 6.47 16.45
CA LYS A 55 -2.37 6.38 17.04
C LYS A 55 -3.48 6.29 15.98
N ASP A 56 -3.21 6.82 14.78
CA ASP A 56 -4.15 6.88 13.66
C ASP A 56 -3.75 5.93 12.52
N CYS A 57 -3.09 4.81 12.84
CA CYS A 57 -2.86 3.75 11.88
C CYS A 57 -4.00 2.71 12.00
N PRO A 58 -5.07 2.79 11.18
CA PRO A 58 -6.23 1.85 11.21
C PRO A 58 -5.88 0.45 10.67
N GLY A 59 -4.66 -0.01 10.92
CA GLY A 59 -4.15 -1.36 10.63
C GLY A 59 -3.12 -1.83 11.65
N CYS A 60 -2.99 -1.12 12.78
CA CYS A 60 -2.18 -1.53 13.93
C CYS A 60 -3.03 -2.25 15.01
N ASP A 61 -4.30 -2.54 14.74
CA ASP A 61 -5.10 -3.45 15.54
C ASP A 61 -4.62 -4.87 15.24
N ASN A 62 -3.64 -5.30 16.03
CA ASN A 62 -2.98 -6.60 16.03
C ASN A 62 -3.90 -7.74 15.56
N ALA A 63 -3.77 -8.15 14.30
CA ALA A 63 -4.31 -9.39 13.78
C ALA A 63 -3.18 -10.10 13.03
N GLY A 64 -2.73 -11.20 13.63
CA GLY A 64 -1.60 -11.99 13.16
C GLY A 64 -1.75 -12.50 11.73
N GLY A 65 -0.59 -12.68 11.12
CA GLY A 65 -0.41 -13.35 9.85
C GLY A 65 1.05 -13.75 9.67
N ALA A 66 1.64 -14.37 10.69
CA ALA A 66 2.84 -15.16 10.49
C ALA A 66 2.46 -16.39 9.65
N ALA A 67 2.93 -16.43 8.40
CA ALA A 67 3.22 -17.63 7.63
C ALA A 67 3.94 -17.13 6.36
N ALA A 68 5.27 -17.07 6.24
CA ALA A 68 6.21 -18.17 6.38
C ALA A 68 5.61 -19.52 5.97
N LEU A 69 6.14 -20.05 4.87
CA LEU A 69 5.90 -21.35 4.23
C LEU A 69 4.74 -21.29 3.23
N CYS A 70 4.92 -21.72 1.98
CA CYS A 70 5.56 -22.99 1.61
C CYS A 70 6.41 -22.91 0.32
N PRO A 71 7.21 -23.94 -0.02
CA PRO A 71 7.26 -24.44 -1.38
C PRO A 71 5.91 -25.05 -1.81
#